data_AF-A0AAF0RIE6-F1
#
_entry.id   AF-A0AAF0RIE6-F1
#
_cell.length_a   1.000
_cell.length_b   1.000
_cell.length_c   1.000
_cell.angle_alpha   90.00
_cell.angle_beta   90.00
_cell.angle_gamma   90.00
#
_symmetry.space_group_name_H-M   'P 1'
#
loop_
_entity.id
_entity.type
_entity.pdbx_description
1 polymer ?
#
loop_
_entity_poly.entity_id
_entity_poly.type
_entity_poly.pdbx_seq_one_letter_code
_entity_poly.pdbx_strand_id
1 'polypeptide(L)'
;MSPTPTPSMTIGPSPSPSHLFVELTNQPSAAPWWGVPVLAGCFLLLGGFLSYLLTRANDKTKFHRDRAERQLKEVVEAGASLLSTGDGLKELALLALPRNTAQFLAAVSGKIKPATEAFALAANAFSLVYPSTIKSEFDRYVLTTSVLLMPPYEKDGQIWALEEQGKAHVRLVNALRALEGREPIDVPQSNENLLEDAQKIVGRLADDLKQNANHGRHSASPDPTGLSQP
;
A
#
# COMPACT_ATOMS: atom_id res chain seq x y z
N MET A 1 -100.59 86.24 -3.50
CA MET A 1 -99.44 85.91 -4.36
C MET A 1 -98.73 84.74 -3.68
N SER A 2 -98.85 83.55 -4.27
CA SER A 2 -98.35 82.29 -3.72
C SER A 2 -96.95 81.99 -4.28
N PRO A 3 -95.94 81.68 -3.45
CA PRO A 3 -94.68 81.17 -3.96
C PRO A 3 -94.67 79.64 -4.08
N THR A 4 -94.18 79.20 -5.23
CA THR A 4 -93.92 77.84 -5.72
C THR A 4 -92.93 77.06 -4.84
N PRO A 5 -93.12 75.74 -4.60
CA PRO A 5 -92.14 74.91 -3.91
C PRO A 5 -91.00 74.43 -4.84
N THR A 6 -89.77 74.52 -4.35
CA THR A 6 -88.53 74.05 -4.99
C THR A 6 -88.15 72.65 -4.46
N PRO A 7 -87.71 71.69 -5.29
CA PRO A 7 -87.33 70.36 -4.86
C PRO A 7 -85.91 70.31 -4.29
N SER A 8 -85.74 69.72 -3.11
CA SER A 8 -84.43 69.45 -2.50
C SER A 8 -83.91 68.08 -2.95
N MET A 9 -82.78 68.08 -3.66
CA MET A 9 -82.06 66.89 -4.11
C MET A 9 -81.27 66.23 -2.96
N THR A 10 -81.52 64.94 -2.78
CA THR A 10 -80.80 64.00 -1.92
C THR A 10 -79.39 63.72 -2.46
N ILE A 11 -78.35 63.91 -1.66
CA ILE A 11 -76.97 63.44 -1.92
C ILE A 11 -76.66 62.37 -0.87
N GLY A 12 -76.58 61.11 -1.32
CA GLY A 12 -76.17 59.98 -0.49
C GLY A 12 -74.63 59.87 -0.35
N PRO A 13 -74.12 59.26 0.72
CA PRO A 13 -72.68 59.10 0.94
C PRO A 13 -72.06 58.09 -0.04
N SER A 14 -70.95 58.52 -0.65
CA SER A 14 -70.06 57.71 -1.51
C SER A 14 -69.39 56.58 -0.71
N PRO A 15 -69.51 55.30 -1.13
CA PRO A 15 -68.75 54.22 -0.50
C PRO A 15 -67.29 54.20 -1.00
N SER A 16 -66.33 54.34 -0.08
CA SER A 16 -64.89 54.11 -0.32
C SER A 16 -64.59 52.61 -0.54
N PRO A 17 -63.92 52.22 -1.64
CA PRO A 17 -63.52 50.84 -1.88
C PRO A 17 -62.05 50.62 -1.51
N SER A 18 -61.73 50.19 -0.27
CA SER A 18 -60.33 49.91 0.08
C SER A 18 -60.06 48.99 1.28
N HIS A 19 -60.95 48.05 1.61
CA HIS A 19 -60.68 47.07 2.69
C HIS A 19 -60.55 45.61 2.23
N LEU A 20 -60.92 45.27 0.99
CA LEU A 20 -60.98 43.88 0.54
C LEU A 20 -59.65 43.26 0.12
N PHE A 21 -58.60 44.04 -0.12
CA PHE A 21 -57.30 43.51 -0.58
C PHE A 21 -56.29 43.24 0.53
N VAL A 22 -56.50 43.75 1.75
CA VAL A 22 -55.55 43.55 2.87
C VAL A 22 -55.87 42.29 3.69
N GLU A 23 -57.09 41.77 3.60
CA GLU A 23 -57.56 40.67 4.44
C GLU A 23 -57.23 39.27 3.87
N LEU A 24 -56.91 39.18 2.57
CA LEU A 24 -56.48 37.93 1.92
C LEU A 24 -54.99 37.60 2.11
N THR A 25 -54.18 38.57 2.54
CA THR A 25 -52.74 38.34 2.80
C THR A 25 -52.40 38.16 4.28
N ASN A 26 -53.38 38.31 5.19
CA ASN A 26 -53.13 38.37 6.63
C ASN A 26 -53.84 37.29 7.45
N GLN A 27 -54.48 36.31 6.82
CA GLN A 27 -54.65 35.03 7.50
C GLN A 27 -53.25 34.41 7.62
N PRO A 28 -52.74 34.09 8.82
CA PRO A 28 -51.61 33.19 8.92
C PRO A 28 -52.11 31.88 8.32
N SER A 29 -51.86 31.70 7.03
CA SER A 29 -52.06 30.46 6.31
C SER A 29 -51.27 29.44 7.12
N ALA A 30 -51.98 28.73 8.00
CA ALA A 30 -51.41 27.67 8.80
C ALA A 30 -50.84 26.70 7.76
N ALA A 31 -49.51 26.72 7.61
CA ALA A 31 -48.83 25.92 6.62
C ALA A 31 -49.37 24.49 6.77
N PRO A 32 -49.81 23.85 5.67
CA PRO A 32 -50.52 22.59 5.77
C PRO A 32 -49.68 21.59 6.58
N TRP A 33 -50.23 21.13 7.71
CA TRP A 33 -49.54 20.25 8.66
C TRP A 33 -49.11 18.91 8.04
N TRP A 34 -49.72 18.52 6.92
CA TRP A 34 -49.32 17.36 6.12
C TRP A 34 -48.02 17.57 5.33
N GLY A 35 -47.51 18.79 5.19
CA GLY A 35 -46.26 19.08 4.48
C GLY A 35 -45.01 18.64 5.24
N VAL A 36 -45.07 18.63 6.58
CA VAL A 36 -43.95 18.23 7.45
C VAL A 36 -43.51 16.77 7.20
N PRO A 37 -44.40 15.75 7.20
CA PRO A 37 -43.99 14.37 6.96
C PRO A 37 -43.48 14.13 5.54
N VAL A 38 -43.99 14.85 4.52
CA VAL A 38 -43.49 14.75 3.14
C VAL A 38 -42.04 15.24 3.06
N LEU A 39 -41.77 16.42 3.64
CA LEU A 39 -40.40 16.96 3.71
C LEU A 39 -39.48 16.03 4.49
N ALA A 40 -39.92 15.52 5.64
CA ALA A 40 -39.16 14.56 6.43
C ALA A 40 -38.82 13.30 5.64
N GLY A 41 -39.77 12.75 4.88
CA GLY A 41 -39.55 11.61 3.98
C GLY A 41 -38.54 11.90 2.88
N CYS A 42 -38.61 13.08 2.24
CA CYS A 42 -37.62 13.51 1.24
C CYS A 42 -36.21 13.64 1.85
N PHE A 43 -36.09 14.23 3.04
CA PHE A 43 -34.79 14.29 3.75
C PHE A 43 -34.27 12.91 4.11
N LEU A 44 -35.13 11.96 4.48
CA LEU A 44 -34.73 10.60 4.83
C LEU A 44 -34.25 9.84 3.59
N LEU A 45 -34.96 9.95 2.46
CA LEU A 45 -34.52 9.36 1.19
C LEU A 45 -33.21 9.98 0.69
N LEU A 46 -33.09 11.31 0.76
CA LEU A 46 -31.88 12.00 0.37
C LEU A 46 -30.69 11.63 1.28
N GLY A 47 -30.92 11.58 2.59
CA GLY A 47 -29.93 11.19 3.59
C GLY A 47 -29.49 9.73 3.41
N GLY A 48 -30.42 8.80 3.16
CA GLY A 48 -30.13 7.40 2.86
C GLY A 48 -29.35 7.24 1.56
N PHE A 49 -29.75 7.96 0.50
CA PHE A 49 -29.04 7.94 -0.78
C PHE A 49 -27.62 8.51 -0.66
N LEU A 50 -27.46 9.64 0.04
CA LEU A 50 -26.15 10.25 0.27
C LEU A 50 -25.24 9.33 1.11
N SER A 51 -25.80 8.70 2.15
CA SER A 51 -25.08 7.72 2.97
C SER A 51 -24.60 6.54 2.13
N TYR A 52 -25.46 6.01 1.24
CA TYR A 52 -25.09 4.94 0.32
C TYR A 52 -23.93 5.35 -0.62
N LEU A 53 -23.97 6.55 -1.18
CA LEU A 53 -22.90 7.04 -2.05
C LEU A 53 -21.57 7.20 -1.30
N LEU A 54 -21.61 7.75 -0.08
CA LEU A 54 -20.41 7.91 0.75
C LEU A 54 -19.81 6.56 1.14
N THR A 55 -20.63 5.59 1.55
CA THR A 55 -20.17 4.22 1.83
C THR A 55 -19.54 3.60 0.59
N ARG A 56 -20.19 3.70 -0.57
CA ARG A 56 -19.66 3.14 -1.83
C ARG A 56 -18.37 3.80 -2.28
N ALA A 57 -18.21 5.10 -2.06
CA ALA A 57 -16.97 5.81 -2.35
C ALA A 57 -15.83 5.37 -1.42
N ASN A 58 -16.11 5.26 -0.12
CA ASN A 58 -15.15 4.81 0.89
C ASN A 58 -14.68 3.36 0.63
N ASP A 59 -15.61 2.47 0.29
CA ASP A 59 -15.30 1.09 -0.07
C ASP A 59 -14.34 1.01 -1.25
N LYS A 60 -14.59 1.78 -2.32
CA LYS A 60 -13.68 1.83 -3.49
C LYS A 60 -12.27 2.26 -3.10
N THR A 61 -12.14 3.34 -2.33
CA THR A 61 -10.82 3.82 -1.89
C THR A 61 -10.09 2.79 -1.04
N LYS A 62 -10.83 2.09 -0.16
CA LYS A 62 -10.28 1.02 0.66
C LYS A 62 -9.80 -0.15 -0.19
N PHE A 63 -10.60 -0.62 -1.16
CA PHE A 63 -10.20 -1.70 -2.07
C PHE A 63 -8.94 -1.36 -2.88
N HIS A 64 -8.81 -0.12 -3.36
CA HIS A 64 -7.61 0.31 -4.08
C HIS A 64 -6.38 0.33 -3.18
N ARG A 65 -6.50 0.83 -1.94
CA ARG A 65 -5.41 0.84 -0.96
C ARG A 65 -4.98 -0.57 -0.59
N ASP A 66 -5.94 -1.43 -0.24
CA ASP A 66 -5.67 -2.81 0.17
C ASP A 66 -5.05 -3.62 -0.99
N ARG A 67 -5.45 -3.36 -2.24
CA ARG A 67 -4.84 -3.98 -3.42
C ARG A 67 -3.41 -3.51 -3.64
N ALA A 68 -3.15 -2.21 -3.52
CA ALA A 68 -1.79 -1.67 -3.67
C ALA A 68 -0.84 -2.21 -2.58
N GLU A 69 -1.32 -2.31 -1.34
CA GLU A 69 -0.56 -2.88 -0.23
C GLU A 69 -0.22 -4.35 -0.44
N ARG A 70 -1.19 -5.16 -0.94
CA ARG A 70 -0.93 -6.56 -1.30
C ARG A 70 0.08 -6.70 -2.43
N GLN A 71 -0.04 -5.89 -3.48
CA GLN A 71 0.92 -5.90 -4.58
C GLN A 71 2.33 -5.54 -4.11
N LEU A 72 2.46 -4.51 -3.27
CA LEU A 72 3.74 -4.13 -2.69
C LEU A 72 4.33 -5.29 -1.87
N LYS A 73 3.52 -5.92 -1.01
CA LYS A 73 3.95 -7.07 -0.21
C LYS A 73 4.41 -8.25 -1.07
N GLU A 74 3.65 -8.58 -2.11
CA GLU A 74 4.00 -9.66 -3.06
C GLU A 74 5.33 -9.37 -3.78
N VAL A 75 5.56 -8.12 -4.20
CA VAL A 75 6.82 -7.70 -4.82
C VAL A 75 7.99 -7.82 -3.84
N VAL A 76 7.82 -7.36 -2.59
CA VAL A 76 8.88 -7.42 -1.58
C VAL A 76 9.19 -8.86 -1.18
N GLU A 77 8.18 -9.72 -1.02
CA GLU A 77 8.35 -11.13 -0.68
C GLU A 77 9.05 -11.90 -1.82
N ALA A 78 8.62 -11.69 -3.06
CA ALA A 78 9.29 -12.26 -4.23
C ALA A 78 10.73 -11.74 -4.38
N GLY A 79 10.96 -10.45 -4.12
CA GLY A 79 12.29 -9.84 -4.13
C GLY A 79 13.22 -10.41 -3.06
N ALA A 80 12.71 -10.61 -1.85
CA ALA A 80 13.45 -11.24 -0.75
C ALA A 80 13.81 -12.70 -1.06
N SER A 81 12.88 -13.46 -1.66
CA SER A 81 13.14 -14.83 -2.13
C SER A 81 14.24 -14.88 -3.21
N LEU A 82 14.19 -13.96 -4.17
CA LEU A 82 15.21 -13.82 -5.21
C LEU A 82 16.59 -13.45 -4.64
N LEU A 83 16.65 -12.52 -3.67
CA LEU A 83 17.90 -12.14 -3.02
C LEU A 83 18.50 -13.31 -2.23
N SER A 84 17.69 -14.01 -1.44
CA SER A 84 18.09 -15.19 -0.67
C SER A 84 18.63 -16.33 -1.56
N THR A 85 17.96 -16.62 -2.67
CA THR A 85 18.43 -17.65 -3.61
C THR A 85 19.72 -17.23 -4.34
N GLY A 86 19.88 -15.95 -4.65
CA GLY A 86 21.13 -15.44 -5.23
C GLY A 86 22.30 -15.43 -4.25
N ASP A 87 22.06 -15.21 -2.95
CA ASP A 87 23.08 -15.39 -1.92
C ASP A 87 23.55 -16.85 -1.83
N GLY A 88 22.66 -17.82 -2.04
CA GLY A 88 23.05 -19.23 -2.20
C GLY A 88 24.02 -19.47 -3.35
N LEU A 89 23.83 -18.80 -4.50
CA LEU A 89 24.78 -18.86 -5.62
C LEU A 89 26.11 -18.17 -5.30
N LYS A 90 26.07 -17.05 -4.58
CA LYS A 90 27.26 -16.35 -4.09
C LYS A 90 28.08 -17.22 -3.15
N GLU A 91 27.45 -17.95 -2.23
CA GLU A 91 28.14 -18.90 -1.34
C GLU A 91 28.85 -20.01 -2.13
N LEU A 92 28.21 -20.54 -3.18
CA LEU A 92 28.85 -21.50 -4.08
C LEU A 92 30.05 -20.90 -4.82
N ALA A 93 29.95 -19.64 -5.28
CA ALA A 93 31.04 -18.94 -5.92
C ALA A 93 32.20 -18.65 -4.94
N LEU A 94 31.92 -18.33 -3.67
CA LEU A 94 32.95 -18.16 -2.65
C LEU A 94 33.72 -19.46 -2.36
N LEU A 95 33.06 -20.62 -2.46
CA LEU A 95 33.73 -21.92 -2.38
C LEU A 95 34.71 -22.16 -3.55
N ALA A 96 34.57 -21.45 -4.67
CA ALA A 96 35.48 -21.59 -5.80
C ALA A 96 36.82 -20.88 -5.58
N LEU A 97 36.84 -19.75 -4.86
CA LEU A 97 38.00 -18.86 -4.74
C LEU A 97 39.34 -19.55 -4.36
N PRO A 98 39.38 -20.50 -3.41
CA PRO A 98 40.63 -21.16 -3.04
C PRO A 98 40.94 -22.43 -3.88
N ARG A 99 40.07 -22.82 -4.82
CA ARG A 99 40.11 -24.12 -5.51
C ARG A 99 40.42 -23.96 -6.99
N ASN A 100 41.14 -24.91 -7.56
CA ASN A 100 41.24 -25.01 -9.03
C ASN A 100 39.93 -25.54 -9.65
N THR A 101 39.75 -25.42 -10.96
CA THR A 101 38.51 -25.78 -11.67
C THR A 101 38.04 -27.20 -11.38
N ALA A 102 38.95 -28.19 -11.31
CA ALA A 102 38.59 -29.58 -11.05
C ALA A 102 38.08 -29.80 -9.61
N GLN A 103 38.76 -29.21 -8.62
CA GLN A 103 38.34 -29.25 -7.21
C GLN A 103 37.04 -28.47 -6.98
N PHE A 104 36.86 -27.35 -7.67
CA PHE A 104 35.62 -26.60 -7.66
C PHE A 104 34.48 -27.48 -8.18
N LEU A 105 34.56 -27.96 -9.43
CA LEU A 105 33.51 -28.79 -10.02
C LEU A 105 33.14 -29.98 -9.14
N ALA A 106 34.11 -30.65 -8.52
CA ALA A 106 33.83 -31.73 -7.57
C ALA A 106 33.11 -31.26 -6.28
N ALA A 107 33.45 -30.08 -5.75
CA ALA A 107 32.86 -29.54 -4.52
C ALA A 107 31.44 -28.96 -4.71
N VAL A 108 31.12 -28.46 -5.91
CA VAL A 108 29.80 -27.93 -6.26
C VAL A 108 28.93 -28.90 -7.07
N SER A 109 29.51 -30.01 -7.52
CA SER A 109 28.80 -31.15 -8.11
C SER A 109 27.65 -31.55 -7.20
N GLY A 110 26.42 -31.39 -7.68
CA GLY A 110 25.18 -31.66 -6.92
C GLY A 110 24.55 -30.45 -6.23
N LYS A 111 25.27 -29.33 -6.03
CA LYS A 111 24.73 -28.10 -5.43
C LYS A 111 24.40 -27.01 -6.46
N ILE A 112 25.16 -26.92 -7.57
CA ILE A 112 24.91 -25.91 -8.60
C ILE A 112 23.51 -26.04 -9.19
N LYS A 113 23.13 -27.24 -9.64
CA LYS A 113 21.84 -27.45 -10.30
C LYS A 113 20.65 -26.99 -9.45
N PRO A 114 20.45 -27.48 -8.20
CA PRO A 114 19.31 -27.04 -7.40
C PRO A 114 19.37 -25.55 -7.05
N ALA A 115 20.56 -24.97 -6.85
CA ALA A 115 20.70 -23.55 -6.57
C ALA A 115 20.33 -22.68 -7.79
N THR A 116 20.78 -23.05 -8.99
CA THR A 116 20.44 -22.36 -10.24
C THR A 116 18.95 -22.51 -10.57
N GLU A 117 18.34 -23.68 -10.34
CA GLU A 117 16.90 -23.90 -10.53
C GLU A 117 16.08 -23.05 -9.55
N ALA A 118 16.47 -23.01 -8.27
CA ALA A 118 15.81 -22.17 -7.27
C ALA A 118 15.93 -20.68 -7.60
N PHE A 119 17.11 -20.23 -8.03
CA PHE A 119 17.32 -18.85 -8.48
C PHE A 119 16.49 -18.51 -9.72
N ALA A 120 16.48 -19.37 -10.75
CA ALA A 120 15.68 -19.15 -11.95
C ALA A 120 14.18 -19.09 -11.64
N LEU A 121 13.70 -19.95 -10.74
CA LEU A 121 12.31 -19.94 -10.29
C LEU A 121 11.98 -18.64 -9.55
N ALA A 122 12.83 -18.19 -8.63
CA ALA A 122 12.63 -16.95 -7.90
C ALA A 122 12.71 -15.71 -8.81
N ALA A 123 13.64 -15.70 -9.77
CA ALA A 123 13.77 -14.64 -10.76
C ALA A 123 12.54 -14.55 -11.66
N ASN A 124 12.01 -15.69 -12.11
CA ASN A 124 10.78 -15.73 -12.88
C ASN A 124 9.58 -15.25 -12.05
N ALA A 125 9.43 -15.73 -10.80
CA ALA A 125 8.37 -15.28 -9.90
C ALA A 125 8.41 -13.77 -9.66
N PHE A 126 9.60 -13.21 -9.41
CA PHE A 126 9.78 -11.76 -9.28
C PHE A 126 9.46 -11.03 -10.59
N SER A 127 9.81 -11.61 -11.75
CA SER A 127 9.56 -11.02 -13.06
C SER A 127 8.08 -10.80 -13.39
N LEU A 128 7.21 -11.59 -12.79
CA LEU A 128 5.76 -11.49 -12.99
C LEU A 128 5.12 -10.34 -12.20
N VAL A 129 5.77 -9.89 -11.12
CA VAL A 129 5.18 -8.94 -10.17
C VAL A 129 5.91 -7.60 -10.11
N TYR A 130 7.17 -7.50 -10.53
CA TYR A 130 7.94 -6.27 -10.33
C TYR A 130 7.35 -5.07 -11.11
N PRO A 131 7.42 -3.85 -10.56
CA PRO A 131 7.10 -2.62 -11.30
C PRO A 131 8.23 -2.22 -12.24
N SER A 132 7.90 -1.59 -13.37
CA SER A 132 8.88 -1.18 -14.40
C SER A 132 10.01 -0.27 -13.88
N THR A 133 9.79 0.43 -12.77
CA THR A 133 10.79 1.27 -12.10
C THR A 133 12.00 0.48 -11.59
N ILE A 134 11.85 -0.79 -11.23
CA ILE A 134 12.93 -1.65 -10.71
C ILE A 134 13.64 -2.44 -11.81
N LYS A 135 13.08 -2.52 -13.02
CA LYS A 135 13.55 -3.41 -14.09
C LYS A 135 15.06 -3.35 -14.32
N SER A 136 15.64 -2.16 -14.36
CA SER A 136 17.07 -1.98 -14.62
C SER A 136 17.97 -2.59 -13.52
N GLU A 137 17.60 -2.47 -12.24
CA GLU A 137 18.35 -3.05 -11.13
C GLU A 137 18.13 -4.56 -11.03
N PHE A 138 16.93 -5.04 -11.37
CA PHE A 138 16.65 -6.47 -11.50
C PHE A 138 17.50 -7.11 -12.61
N ASP A 139 17.48 -6.55 -13.83
CA ASP A 139 18.25 -7.06 -14.97
C ASP A 139 19.75 -7.10 -14.63
N ARG A 140 20.27 -6.05 -13.98
CA ARG A 140 21.66 -5.99 -13.51
C ARG A 140 21.96 -7.10 -12.51
N TYR A 141 21.10 -7.29 -11.50
CA TYR A 141 21.29 -8.32 -10.47
C TYR A 141 21.30 -9.73 -11.07
N VAL A 142 20.36 -10.04 -11.96
CA VAL A 142 20.31 -11.34 -12.65
C VAL A 142 21.55 -11.56 -13.50
N LEU A 143 21.99 -10.55 -14.24
CA LEU A 143 23.18 -10.63 -15.07
C LEU A 143 24.43 -10.90 -14.22
N THR A 144 24.68 -10.08 -13.19
CA THR A 144 25.87 -10.25 -12.32
C THR A 144 25.86 -11.58 -11.57
N THR A 145 24.68 -12.04 -11.13
CA THR A 145 24.56 -13.35 -10.48
C THR A 145 24.79 -14.49 -11.47
N SER A 146 24.37 -14.34 -12.73
CA SER A 146 24.63 -15.34 -13.78
C SER A 146 26.12 -15.46 -14.12
N VAL A 147 26.88 -14.35 -14.03
CA VAL A 147 28.34 -14.38 -14.22
C VAL A 147 29.03 -15.24 -13.15
N LEU A 148 28.50 -15.32 -11.93
CA LEU A 148 29.04 -16.19 -10.88
C LEU A 148 28.95 -17.69 -11.21
N LEU A 149 28.06 -18.07 -12.13
CA LEU A 149 27.92 -19.46 -12.60
C LEU A 149 28.96 -19.83 -13.66
N MET A 150 29.65 -18.85 -14.24
CA MET A 150 30.71 -19.12 -15.21
C MET A 150 31.90 -19.76 -14.48
N PRO A 151 32.59 -20.74 -15.10
CA PRO A 151 33.78 -21.32 -14.51
C PRO A 151 34.79 -20.22 -14.13
N PRO A 152 35.51 -20.36 -13.01
CA PRO A 152 36.59 -19.43 -12.67
C PRO A 152 37.71 -19.63 -13.68
N TYR A 153 37.76 -18.76 -14.70
CA TYR A 153 38.86 -18.75 -15.66
C TYR A 153 40.10 -18.07 -15.06
N GLU A 154 39.90 -17.06 -14.20
CA GLU A 154 40.95 -16.33 -13.48
C GLU A 154 40.44 -15.83 -12.11
N LYS A 155 41.30 -15.83 -11.08
CA LYS A 155 40.96 -15.45 -9.70
C LYS A 155 40.43 -14.00 -9.62
N ASP A 156 41.07 -13.09 -10.34
CA ASP A 156 40.72 -11.67 -10.33
C ASP A 156 39.34 -11.42 -10.97
N GLY A 157 39.01 -12.15 -12.04
CA GLY A 157 37.69 -12.09 -12.66
C GLY A 157 36.58 -12.58 -11.73
N GLN A 158 36.85 -13.60 -10.91
CA GLN A 158 35.88 -14.10 -9.93
C GLN A 158 35.69 -13.14 -8.75
N ILE A 159 36.77 -12.51 -8.26
CA ILE A 159 36.69 -11.47 -7.22
C ILE A 159 35.86 -10.29 -7.74
N TRP A 160 36.14 -9.82 -8.95
CA TRP A 160 35.37 -8.76 -9.59
C TRP A 160 33.89 -9.12 -9.70
N ALA A 161 33.56 -10.35 -10.13
CA ALA A 161 32.17 -10.79 -10.27
C ALA A 161 31.43 -10.82 -8.91
N LEU A 162 32.10 -11.24 -7.84
CA LEU A 162 31.55 -11.25 -6.48
C LEU A 162 31.31 -9.83 -5.96
N GLU A 163 32.24 -8.91 -6.21
CA GLU A 163 32.08 -7.49 -5.84
C GLU A 163 30.92 -6.85 -6.60
N GLU A 164 30.85 -7.08 -7.92
CA GLU A 164 29.82 -6.48 -8.76
C GLU A 164 28.42 -7.05 -8.45
N GLN A 165 28.33 -8.35 -8.16
CA GLN A 165 27.10 -8.94 -7.64
C GLN A 165 26.72 -8.34 -6.28
N GLY A 166 27.68 -8.09 -5.39
CA GLY A 166 27.42 -7.42 -4.11
C GLY A 166 26.85 -6.02 -4.28
N LYS A 167 27.39 -5.22 -5.21
CA LYS A 167 26.85 -3.89 -5.55
C LYS A 167 25.44 -3.99 -6.13
N ALA A 168 25.21 -4.93 -7.05
CA ALA A 168 23.91 -5.15 -7.66
C ALA A 168 22.85 -5.61 -6.63
N HIS A 169 23.24 -6.46 -5.68
CA HIS A 169 22.40 -6.90 -4.57
C HIS A 169 21.94 -5.69 -3.75
N VAL A 170 22.86 -4.82 -3.30
CA VAL A 170 22.51 -3.64 -2.50
C VAL A 170 21.63 -2.66 -3.29
N ARG A 171 21.90 -2.46 -4.59
CA ARG A 171 21.05 -1.63 -5.44
C ARG A 171 19.63 -2.17 -5.55
N LEU A 172 19.47 -3.48 -5.72
CA LEU A 172 18.15 -4.12 -5.77
C LEU A 172 17.42 -4.00 -4.42
N VAL A 173 18.12 -4.22 -3.30
CA VAL A 173 17.57 -4.00 -1.95
C VAL A 173 17.12 -2.55 -1.77
N ASN A 174 17.94 -1.58 -2.17
CA ASN A 174 17.58 -0.16 -2.09
C ASN A 174 16.38 0.20 -2.96
N ALA A 175 16.26 -0.42 -4.15
CA ALA A 175 15.10 -0.25 -5.02
C ALA A 175 13.82 -0.82 -4.37
N LEU A 176 13.89 -2.02 -3.76
CA LEU A 176 12.77 -2.61 -3.02
C LEU A 176 12.37 -1.76 -1.81
N ARG A 177 13.35 -1.24 -1.06
CA ARG A 177 13.10 -0.32 0.07
C ARG A 177 12.45 0.98 -0.39
N ALA A 178 12.87 1.53 -1.53
CA ALA A 178 12.26 2.73 -2.10
C ALA A 178 10.78 2.51 -2.46
N LEU A 179 10.39 1.32 -2.93
CA LEU A 179 8.97 0.98 -3.14
C LEU A 179 8.17 0.96 -1.84
N GLU A 180 8.78 0.53 -0.74
CA GLU A 180 8.18 0.59 0.60
C GLU A 180 8.18 1.99 1.21
N GLY A 181 8.75 3.00 0.53
CA GLY A 181 8.91 4.35 1.06
C GLY A 181 9.96 4.44 2.17
N ARG A 182 10.90 3.49 2.26
CA ARG A 182 12.00 3.50 3.22
C ARG A 182 13.24 4.17 2.63
N GLU A 183 14.06 4.73 3.52
CA GLU A 183 15.35 5.31 3.14
C GLU A 183 16.32 4.24 2.59
N PRO A 184 17.13 4.59 1.58
CA PRO A 184 18.15 3.70 1.03
C PRO A 184 19.21 3.41 2.09
N ILE A 185 19.78 2.21 2.03
CA ILE A 185 20.96 1.85 2.82
C ILE A 185 22.16 2.45 2.10
N ASP A 186 22.96 3.25 2.81
CA ASP A 186 24.23 3.71 2.30
C ASP A 186 25.08 2.50 1.91
N VAL A 187 25.41 2.42 0.63
CA VAL A 187 26.38 1.44 0.15
C VAL A 187 27.70 1.85 0.81
N PRO A 188 28.32 1.03 1.68
CA PRO A 188 29.67 1.33 2.09
C PRO A 188 30.48 1.39 0.81
N GLN A 189 31.06 2.56 0.49
CA GLN A 189 32.07 2.63 -0.56
C GLN A 189 33.09 1.56 -0.20
N SER A 190 33.31 0.62 -1.13
CA SER A 190 34.24 -0.52 -1.05
C SER A 190 35.29 -0.33 0.03
N ASN A 191 34.96 -0.75 1.25
CA ASN A 191 35.90 -0.90 2.33
C ASN A 191 36.38 -2.33 2.23
N GLU A 192 37.69 -2.56 2.23
CA GLU A 192 38.31 -3.90 2.13
C GLU A 192 37.78 -4.89 3.18
N ASN A 193 37.08 -4.42 4.23
CA ASN A 193 36.49 -5.22 5.31
C ASN A 193 35.00 -5.57 5.12
N LEU A 194 34.41 -5.34 3.93
CA LEU A 194 32.98 -5.53 3.65
C LEU A 194 32.45 -6.94 3.96
N LEU A 195 33.29 -7.96 3.79
CA LEU A 195 32.93 -9.34 4.12
C LEU A 195 32.78 -9.55 5.64
N GLU A 196 33.62 -8.88 6.43
CA GLU A 196 33.65 -8.97 7.89
C GLU A 196 32.44 -8.20 8.49
N ASP A 197 32.13 -7.03 7.94
CA ASP A 197 30.96 -6.24 8.35
C ASP A 197 29.64 -6.89 7.93
N ALA A 198 29.57 -7.51 6.74
CA ALA A 198 28.40 -8.27 6.31
C ALA A 198 28.13 -9.47 7.23
N GLN A 199 29.17 -10.22 7.63
CA GLN A 199 29.04 -11.30 8.62
C GLN A 199 28.55 -10.77 9.98
N LYS A 200 29.01 -9.58 10.39
CA LYS A 200 28.59 -8.92 11.64
C LYS A 200 27.12 -8.50 11.61
N ILE A 201 26.64 -7.98 10.47
CA ILE A 201 25.25 -7.54 10.29
C ILE A 201 24.31 -8.75 10.25
N VAL A 202 24.66 -9.81 9.52
CA VAL A 202 23.87 -11.05 9.49
C VAL A 202 23.83 -11.71 10.87
N GLY A 203 24.94 -11.69 11.62
CA GLY A 203 24.99 -12.16 13.00
C GLY A 203 24.00 -11.40 13.91
N ARG A 204 24.00 -10.06 13.84
CA ARG A 204 23.06 -9.23 14.61
C ARG A 204 21.60 -9.49 14.25
N LEU A 205 21.29 -9.65 12.97
CA LEU A 205 19.92 -9.93 12.52
C LEU A 205 19.43 -11.30 12.99
N ALA A 206 20.31 -12.30 13.03
CA ALA A 206 19.99 -13.63 13.55
C ALA A 206 19.76 -13.61 15.09
N ASP A 207 20.53 -12.81 15.81
CA ASP A 207 20.37 -12.63 17.26
C ASP A 207 19.08 -11.87 17.60
N ASP A 208 18.74 -10.82 16.86
CA ASP A 208 17.49 -10.06 17.03
C ASP A 208 16.25 -10.93 16.74
N LEU A 209 16.32 -11.81 15.73
CA LEU A 209 15.24 -12.76 15.43
C LEU A 209 15.07 -13.80 16.55
N LYS A 210 16.17 -14.30 17.13
CA LYS A 210 16.11 -15.21 18.30
C LYS A 210 15.56 -14.50 19.53
N GLN A 211 15.93 -13.25 19.76
CA GLN A 211 15.47 -12.47 20.90
C GLN A 211 13.98 -12.14 20.79
N ASN A 212 13.51 -11.78 19.59
CA ASN A 212 12.08 -11.54 19.32
C ASN A 212 11.25 -12.83 19.40
N ALA A 213 11.78 -13.98 18.97
CA ALA A 213 11.11 -15.27 19.13
C ALA A 213 10.93 -15.66 20.62
N ASN A 214 11.88 -15.30 21.47
CA ASN A 214 11.80 -15.53 22.92
C ASN A 214 10.86 -14.54 23.62
N HIS A 215 10.79 -13.28 23.17
CA HIS A 215 9.87 -12.29 23.74
C HIS A 215 8.40 -12.51 23.33
N GLY A 216 8.15 -13.04 22.13
CA GLY A 216 6.79 -13.42 21.68
C GLY A 216 6.17 -14.58 22.48
N ARG A 217 6.96 -15.34 23.24
CA ARG A 217 6.47 -16.47 24.04
C ARG A 217 5.88 -16.07 25.40
N HIS A 218 6.13 -14.85 25.87
CA HIS A 218 5.60 -14.35 27.15
C HIS A 218 4.28 -13.58 27.02
N SER A 219 3.81 -13.30 25.80
CA SER A 219 2.57 -12.54 25.55
C SER A 219 1.31 -13.42 25.45
N ALA A 220 1.45 -14.73 25.46
CA ALA A 220 0.34 -15.68 25.41
C ALA A 220 0.11 -16.31 26.80
N SER A 221 -0.16 -15.48 27.81
CA SER A 221 -0.83 -15.97 29.01
C SER A 221 -2.34 -15.79 28.78
N PRO A 222 -3.10 -16.86 28.52
CA PRO A 222 -4.54 -16.77 28.37
C PRO A 222 -5.13 -16.36 29.73
N ASP A 223 -5.72 -15.17 29.77
CA ASP A 223 -6.38 -14.62 30.94
C ASP A 223 -7.55 -15.56 31.34
N PRO A 224 -7.47 -16.30 32.46
CA PRO A 224 -8.48 -17.28 32.82
C PRO A 224 -9.52 -16.61 33.71
N THR A 225 -10.30 -15.68 33.18
CA THR A 225 -11.49 -15.19 33.88
C THR A 225 -12.65 -14.96 32.93
N GLY A 226 -13.78 -15.60 33.26
CA GLY A 226 -15.07 -15.10 32.83
C GLY A 226 -16.01 -16.12 32.20
N LEU A 227 -16.37 -17.18 32.93
CA LEU A 227 -17.69 -17.79 32.74
C LEU A 227 -18.34 -18.02 34.11
N SER A 228 -19.17 -17.05 34.47
CA SER A 228 -20.12 -17.09 35.57
C SER A 228 -21.35 -17.90 35.19
N GLN A 229 -21.73 -18.82 36.10
CA GLN A 229 -23.09 -19.23 36.49
C GLN A 229 -24.04 -19.84 35.45
N PRO A 230 -24.92 -20.77 35.88
CA PRO A 230 -26.14 -20.39 36.61
C PRO A 230 -26.10 -20.64 38.12
#